data_AF-D3VI61-F1
#
_entry.id   AF-D3VI61-F1
#
_cell.length_a   1.000
_cell.length_b   1.000
_cell.length_c   1.000
_cell.angle_alpha   90.00
_cell.angle_beta   90.00
_cell.angle_gamma   90.00
#
_symmetry.space_group_name_H-M   'P 1'
#
loop_
_entity.id
_entity.type
_entity.pdbx_description
1 polymer ?
#
loop_
_entity_poly.entity_id
_entity_poly.type
_entity_poly.pdbx_seq_one_letter_code
_entity_poly.pdbx_strand_id
1 'polypeptide(L)'
;MSQHKTVFSSPIKRIVRSKKVLLSFLLGTGLLSNGLLSNSFAAIATEENMVPPMVTKQSHKMEIHGDTRIDNYYWLRDDNRQDKSVIDYLTAENQYTEKMLKSGQELRETLYKEMTDRMSKEDQSVPYTYMY
;
A
#
# COMPACT_ATOMS: atom_id res chain seq x y z
N MET A 1 2.43 40.74 19.27
CA MET A 1 1.97 39.79 20.32
C MET A 1 1.69 38.44 19.65
N SER A 2 2.70 37.77 19.10
CA SER A 2 3.45 36.66 19.71
C SER A 2 2.58 35.66 20.48
N GLN A 3 2.27 34.51 19.86
CA GLN A 3 2.62 33.15 20.30
C GLN A 3 2.38 32.21 19.10
N HIS A 4 3.40 31.75 18.38
CA HIS A 4 4.32 30.62 18.65
C HIS A 4 3.77 29.22 18.30
N LYS A 5 4.46 28.65 17.30
CA LYS A 5 4.45 27.28 16.76
C LYS A 5 4.58 26.20 17.84
N THR A 6 3.88 25.08 17.67
CA THR A 6 4.29 23.72 18.11
C THR A 6 3.56 22.69 17.22
N VAL A 7 4.09 22.28 16.07
CA VAL A 7 4.95 21.09 15.84
C VAL A 7 4.84 20.04 16.94
N PHE A 8 3.92 19.08 16.81
CA PHE A 8 3.94 17.83 17.58
C PHE A 8 4.47 16.70 16.69
N SER A 9 5.81 16.61 16.66
CA SER A 9 6.57 15.47 16.18
C SER A 9 6.35 14.29 17.14
N SER A 10 5.82 13.18 16.62
CA SER A 10 5.74 11.93 17.38
C SER A 10 7.11 11.22 17.31
N PRO A 11 7.71 10.80 18.44
CA PRO A 11 9.06 10.26 18.45
C PRO A 11 9.11 8.84 17.88
N ILE A 12 9.82 8.68 16.76
CA ILE A 12 10.24 7.39 16.21
C ILE A 12 11.10 6.68 17.26
N LYS A 13 10.63 5.55 17.79
CA LYS A 13 11.42 4.67 18.66
C LYS A 13 12.52 3.98 17.85
N ARG A 14 13.70 4.61 17.82
CA ARG A 14 14.96 4.02 17.35
C ARG A 14 15.38 2.92 18.34
N ILE A 15 15.11 1.65 18.02
CA ILE A 15 15.67 0.52 18.73
C ILE A 15 16.97 0.08 18.04
N VAL A 16 18.02 0.04 18.86
CA VAL A 16 19.42 -0.03 18.49
C VAL A 16 19.81 -1.45 18.09
N ARG A 17 20.44 -1.58 16.92
CA ARG A 17 21.01 -2.83 16.39
C ARG A 17 22.20 -3.25 17.26
N SER A 18 22.03 -4.27 18.10
CA SER A 18 23.12 -4.86 18.89
C SER A 18 24.10 -5.58 17.97
N LYS A 19 25.32 -5.05 17.83
CA LYS A 19 26.45 -5.74 17.21
C LYS A 19 27.03 -6.73 18.24
N LYS A 20 26.78 -8.02 18.08
CA LYS A 20 27.62 -9.06 18.70
C LYS A 20 28.78 -9.34 17.74
N VAL A 21 29.94 -8.79 18.07
CA VAL A 21 31.22 -9.16 17.45
C VAL A 21 31.74 -10.36 18.24
N LEU A 22 31.91 -11.50 17.59
CA LEU A 22 32.65 -12.63 18.15
C LEU A 22 33.68 -13.08 17.12
N LEU A 23 34.89 -12.60 17.37
CA LEU A 23 36.13 -12.94 16.73
C LEU A 23 36.54 -14.35 17.18
N SER A 24 36.67 -15.28 16.24
CA SER A 24 37.51 -16.47 16.45
C SER A 24 38.28 -16.77 15.17
N PHE A 25 39.60 -16.63 15.29
CA PHE A 25 40.62 -16.96 14.31
C PHE A 25 40.81 -18.48 14.32
N LEU A 26 40.71 -19.14 13.17
CA LEU A 26 41.48 -20.37 12.93
C LEU A 26 41.97 -20.36 11.48
N LEU A 27 43.30 -20.29 11.34
CA LEU A 27 44.03 -20.41 10.10
C LEU A 27 43.69 -21.73 9.39
N GLY A 28 43.33 -21.64 8.12
CA GLY A 28 43.21 -22.78 7.22
C GLY A 28 43.37 -22.31 5.78
N THR A 29 44.57 -22.47 5.26
CA THR A 29 45.00 -22.22 3.88
C THR A 29 44.10 -22.89 2.84
N GLY A 30 43.87 -22.22 1.70
CA GLY A 30 43.32 -22.89 0.51
C GLY A 30 42.88 -21.91 -0.57
N LEU A 31 43.83 -21.42 -1.37
CA LEU A 31 43.56 -20.82 -2.67
C LEU A 31 43.00 -21.90 -3.60
N LEU A 32 41.77 -21.76 -4.07
CA LEU A 32 41.32 -22.33 -5.34
C LEU A 32 40.28 -21.40 -5.95
N SER A 33 40.61 -20.84 -7.11
CA SER A 33 39.67 -20.22 -8.02
C SER A 33 38.59 -21.22 -8.41
N ASN A 34 37.35 -20.75 -8.51
CA ASN A 34 36.43 -21.24 -9.53
C ASN A 34 35.33 -20.22 -9.76
N GLY A 35 35.34 -19.67 -10.98
CA GLY A 35 34.16 -19.43 -11.80
C GLY A 35 33.10 -18.48 -11.27
N LEU A 36 33.04 -17.31 -11.92
CA LEU A 36 31.76 -16.73 -12.32
C LEU A 36 30.83 -17.86 -12.81
N LEU A 37 29.74 -18.10 -12.08
CA LEU A 37 28.45 -18.39 -12.71
C LEU A 37 27.42 -17.57 -11.96
N SER A 38 26.96 -16.52 -12.64
CA SER A 38 25.76 -15.79 -12.30
C SER A 38 24.62 -16.80 -12.21
N ASN A 39 24.17 -17.12 -11.00
CA ASN A 39 22.84 -17.72 -10.83
C ASN A 39 21.80 -16.60 -10.94
N SER A 40 21.70 -16.08 -12.17
CA SER A 40 20.47 -15.50 -12.69
C SER A 40 19.57 -16.66 -13.07
N PHE A 41 18.90 -17.25 -12.08
CA PHE A 41 17.73 -18.06 -12.34
C PHE A 41 16.61 -17.55 -11.46
N ALA A 42 15.63 -16.97 -12.14
CA ALA A 42 14.42 -16.37 -11.64
C ALA A 42 13.98 -16.96 -10.30
N ALA A 43 13.84 -16.09 -9.30
CA ALA A 43 12.92 -16.34 -8.22
C ALA A 43 11.53 -16.51 -8.86
N ILE A 44 11.17 -17.74 -9.16
CA ILE A 44 9.79 -18.15 -9.35
C ILE A 44 9.12 -17.81 -8.03
N ALA A 45 8.46 -16.66 -8.02
CA ALA A 45 7.50 -16.33 -6.99
C ALA A 45 6.45 -17.45 -7.06
N THR A 46 6.53 -18.38 -6.12
CA THR A 46 5.42 -19.25 -5.79
C THR A 46 4.21 -18.34 -5.61
N GLU A 47 3.27 -18.37 -6.55
CA GLU A 47 1.96 -17.76 -6.35
C GLU A 47 1.32 -18.52 -5.18
N GLU A 48 1.49 -17.98 -3.97
CA GLU A 48 0.64 -18.34 -2.85
C GLU A 48 -0.78 -18.08 -3.33
N ASN A 49 -1.59 -19.14 -3.45
CA ASN A 49 -2.95 -19.07 -3.97
C ASN A 49 -3.81 -18.32 -2.95
N MET A 50 -3.71 -16.99 -2.97
CA MET A 50 -4.44 -16.10 -2.10
C MET A 50 -5.87 -16.02 -2.61
N VAL A 51 -6.78 -16.57 -1.83
CA VAL A 51 -8.20 -16.58 -2.14
C VAL A 51 -8.77 -15.20 -1.79
N PRO A 52 -9.50 -14.54 -2.72
CA PRO A 52 -10.17 -13.28 -2.43
C PRO A 52 -11.26 -13.47 -1.35
N PRO A 53 -11.55 -12.45 -0.53
CA PRO A 53 -12.57 -12.59 0.50
C PRO A 53 -13.94 -12.76 -0.14
N MET A 54 -14.70 -13.74 0.34
CA MET A 54 -15.98 -14.11 -0.24
C MET A 54 -17.09 -13.20 0.31
N VAL A 55 -17.86 -12.59 -0.59
CA VAL A 55 -18.95 -11.66 -0.24
C VAL A 55 -20.31 -12.35 -0.23
N THR A 56 -21.14 -12.04 0.77
CA THR A 56 -22.51 -12.57 0.87
C THR A 56 -23.42 -11.87 -0.14
N LYS A 57 -24.25 -12.64 -0.84
CA LYS A 57 -25.31 -12.11 -1.71
C LYS A 57 -26.59 -11.90 -0.90
N GLN A 58 -27.10 -10.68 -0.86
CA GLN A 58 -28.40 -10.34 -0.27
C GLN A 58 -29.23 -9.61 -1.33
N SER A 59 -30.28 -10.27 -1.83
CA SER A 59 -31.11 -9.72 -2.89
C SER A 59 -31.88 -8.49 -2.41
N HIS A 60 -31.64 -7.35 -3.05
CA HIS A 60 -32.39 -6.12 -2.85
C HIS A 60 -33.07 -5.70 -4.15
N LYS A 61 -34.39 -5.55 -4.13
CA LYS A 61 -35.16 -5.12 -5.31
C LYS A 61 -35.15 -3.59 -5.39
N MET A 62 -34.78 -3.07 -6.55
CA MET A 62 -34.83 -1.65 -6.88
C MET A 62 -35.81 -1.43 -8.04
N GLU A 63 -36.63 -0.39 -7.95
CA GLU A 63 -37.55 0.01 -8.99
C GLU A 63 -37.32 1.47 -9.35
N ILE A 64 -36.90 1.72 -10.59
CA ILE A 64 -36.56 3.06 -11.08
C ILE A 64 -37.12 3.21 -12.50
N HIS A 65 -37.87 4.29 -12.74
CA HIS A 65 -38.49 4.60 -14.04
C HIS A 65 -39.35 3.46 -14.64
N GLY A 66 -40.01 2.66 -13.79
CA GLY A 66 -40.85 1.54 -14.22
C GLY A 66 -40.08 0.24 -14.49
N ASP A 67 -38.75 0.25 -14.37
CA ASP A 67 -37.92 -0.95 -14.47
C ASP A 67 -37.59 -1.52 -13.09
N THR A 68 -37.76 -2.83 -12.93
CA THR A 68 -37.32 -3.57 -11.74
C THR A 68 -35.96 -4.23 -11.98
N ARG A 69 -35.01 -4.02 -11.06
CA ARG A 69 -33.71 -4.72 -11.01
C ARG A 69 -33.49 -5.31 -9.62
N ILE A 70 -32.71 -6.40 -9.55
CA ILE A 70 -32.27 -7.00 -8.28
C ILE A 70 -30.77 -6.75 -8.15
N ASP A 71 -30.39 -6.04 -7.11
CA ASP A 71 -29.00 -5.85 -6.71
C ASP A 71 -28.70 -6.77 -5.51
N ASN A 72 -27.79 -7.73 -5.70
CA ASN A 72 -27.40 -8.68 -4.65
C ASN A 72 -26.40 -8.11 -3.65
N TYR A 73 -25.87 -6.92 -3.88
CA TYR A 73 -24.81 -6.29 -3.09
C TYR A 73 -25.19 -4.91 -2.55
N TYR A 74 -26.46 -4.55 -2.64
CA TYR A 74 -26.96 -3.26 -2.16
C TYR A 74 -26.62 -3.01 -0.69
N TRP A 75 -26.54 -4.06 0.12
CA TRP A 75 -26.17 -4.00 1.54
C TRP A 75 -24.75 -3.47 1.81
N LEU A 76 -23.85 -3.46 0.82
CA LEU A 76 -22.54 -2.82 0.95
C LEU A 76 -22.63 -1.28 0.98
N ARG A 77 -23.77 -0.72 0.58
CA ARG A 77 -24.03 0.70 0.69
C ARG A 77 -24.45 1.04 2.12
N ASP A 78 -23.57 1.76 2.82
CA ASP A 78 -23.88 2.38 4.10
C ASP A 78 -23.53 3.87 4.05
N ASP A 79 -24.56 4.72 4.03
CA ASP A 79 -24.41 6.16 3.94
C ASP A 79 -23.80 6.76 5.24
N ASN A 80 -23.92 6.08 6.39
CA ASN A 80 -23.35 6.50 7.66
C ASN A 80 -21.92 5.96 7.90
N ARG A 81 -21.50 4.96 7.11
CA ARG A 81 -20.17 4.31 7.17
C ARG A 81 -19.81 3.73 8.54
N GLN A 82 -20.79 3.17 9.25
CA GLN A 82 -20.64 2.55 10.57
C GLN A 82 -21.01 1.06 10.60
N ASP A 83 -21.58 0.51 9.52
CA ASP A 83 -21.97 -0.89 9.45
C ASP A 83 -20.72 -1.78 9.59
N LYS A 84 -20.69 -2.55 10.68
CA LYS A 84 -19.57 -3.42 11.00
C LYS A 84 -19.35 -4.50 9.93
N SER A 85 -20.42 -5.05 9.34
CA SER A 85 -20.30 -6.09 8.32
C SER A 85 -19.65 -5.57 7.04
N VAL A 86 -20.00 -4.33 6.66
CA VAL A 86 -19.38 -3.64 5.52
C VAL A 86 -17.91 -3.32 5.81
N ILE A 87 -17.60 -2.78 6.99
CA ILE A 87 -16.23 -2.45 7.40
C ILE A 87 -15.34 -3.70 7.47
N ASP A 88 -15.85 -4.79 8.03
CA ASP A 88 -15.13 -6.06 8.13
C ASP A 88 -14.79 -6.61 6.74
N TYR A 89 -15.74 -6.56 5.79
CA TYR A 89 -15.52 -6.98 4.41
C TYR A 89 -14.49 -6.09 3.70
N LEU A 90 -14.61 -4.76 3.81
CA LEU A 90 -13.64 -3.83 3.23
C LEU A 90 -12.24 -4.01 3.81
N THR A 91 -12.13 -4.33 5.10
CA THR A 91 -10.85 -4.61 5.75
C THR A 91 -10.22 -5.89 5.20
N ALA A 92 -11.02 -6.94 4.98
CA ALA A 92 -10.55 -8.17 4.35
C ALA A 92 -10.07 -7.93 2.91
N GLU A 93 -10.80 -7.14 2.13
CA GLU A 93 -10.41 -6.74 0.76
C GLU A 93 -9.12 -5.92 0.74
N ASN A 94 -8.95 -4.99 1.67
CA ASN A 94 -7.70 -4.22 1.80
C ASN A 94 -6.52 -5.13 2.12
N GLN A 95 -6.67 -6.09 3.04
CA GLN A 95 -5.61 -7.05 3.37
C GLN A 95 -5.24 -7.94 2.19
N TYR A 96 -6.24 -8.41 1.44
CA TYR A 96 -6.01 -9.18 0.21
C TYR A 96 -5.22 -8.34 -0.81
N THR A 97 -5.65 -7.10 -1.02
CA THR A 97 -5.01 -6.15 -1.94
C THR A 97 -3.55 -5.86 -1.53
N GLU A 98 -3.30 -5.60 -0.25
CA GLU A 98 -1.94 -5.38 0.28
C GLU A 98 -1.01 -6.55 0.00
N LYS A 99 -1.50 -7.79 0.19
CA LYS A 99 -0.70 -8.99 -0.06
C LYS A 99 -0.46 -9.20 -1.55
N MET A 100 -1.49 -9.04 -2.39
CA MET A 100 -1.38 -9.18 -3.85
C MET A 100 -0.43 -8.15 -4.46
N LEU A 101 -0.45 -6.91 -3.96
CA LEU A 101 0.39 -5.82 -4.47
C LEU A 101 1.78 -5.77 -3.83
N LYS A 102 2.07 -6.62 -2.85
CA LYS A 102 3.32 -6.60 -2.07
C LYS A 102 4.57 -6.71 -2.94
N SER A 103 4.52 -7.51 -4.01
CA SER A 103 5.64 -7.68 -4.94
C SER A 103 5.99 -6.40 -5.71
N GLY A 104 5.02 -5.50 -5.93
CA GLY A 104 5.18 -4.25 -6.67
C GLY A 104 5.58 -3.05 -5.82
N GLN A 105 5.95 -3.23 -4.55
CA GLN A 105 6.17 -2.11 -3.63
C GLN A 105 7.30 -1.16 -4.09
N GLU A 106 8.43 -1.70 -4.54
CA GLU A 106 9.56 -0.89 -5.03
C GLU A 106 9.20 -0.07 -6.28
N LEU A 107 8.46 -0.67 -7.21
CA LEU A 107 7.97 0.02 -8.39
C LEU A 107 6.99 1.15 -8.00
N ARG A 108 6.08 0.89 -7.05
CA ARG A 108 5.13 1.91 -6.55
C ARG A 108 5.85 3.10 -5.93
N GLU A 109 6.89 2.86 -5.14
CA GLU A 109 7.70 3.91 -4.52
C GLU A 109 8.45 4.75 -5.57
N THR A 110 9.01 4.08 -6.59
CA THR A 110 9.67 4.74 -7.71
C THR A 110 8.71 5.65 -8.46
N LEU A 111 7.54 5.14 -8.86
CA LEU A 111 6.52 5.91 -9.56
C LEU A 111 5.98 7.06 -8.71
N TYR A 112 5.75 6.83 -7.41
CA TYR A 112 5.32 7.89 -6.49
C TYR A 112 6.31 9.06 -6.49
N LYS A 113 7.60 8.76 -6.34
CA LYS A 113 8.66 9.77 -6.35
C LYS A 113 8.70 10.51 -7.69
N GLU A 114 8.65 9.79 -8.80
CA GLU A 114 8.66 10.40 -10.14
C GLU A 114 7.46 11.35 -10.34
N MET A 115 6.26 10.95 -9.92
CA MET A 115 5.06 11.78 -10.03
C MET A 115 5.17 13.03 -9.17
N THR A 116 5.63 12.91 -7.92
CA THR A 116 5.77 14.06 -7.02
C THR A 116 6.89 15.01 -7.45
N ASP A 117 7.99 14.49 -8.01
CA ASP A 117 9.13 15.31 -8.45
C ASP A 117 8.78 16.17 -9.67
N ARG A 118 7.79 15.76 -10.49
CA ARG A 118 7.32 16.52 -11.66
C ARG A 118 6.32 17.62 -11.29
N MET A 119 5.84 17.68 -10.05
CA MET A 119 4.87 18.67 -9.60
C MET A 119 5.59 19.93 -9.11
N SER A 120 5.15 21.11 -9.56
CA SER A 120 5.68 22.38 -9.05
C SER A 120 5.31 22.54 -7.57
N LYS A 121 6.27 22.93 -6.72
CA LYS A 121 6.00 23.23 -5.31
C LYS A 121 5.22 24.53 -5.15
N GLU A 122 5.43 25.45 -6.07
CA GLU A 122 4.74 26.70 -6.19
C GLU A 122 3.83 26.62 -7.42
N ASP A 123 2.56 26.32 -7.20
CA ASP A 123 1.52 26.36 -8.23
C ASP A 123 0.67 27.63 -8.03
N GLN A 124 0.48 28.40 -9.09
CA GLN A 124 -0.33 29.62 -9.10
C GLN A 124 -1.18 29.62 -10.37
N SER A 125 -2.48 29.80 -10.21
CA SER A 125 -3.39 29.98 -11.34
C SER A 125 -3.11 31.29 -12.07
N VAL A 126 -3.41 31.35 -13.37
CA VAL A 126 -3.31 32.58 -14.16
C VAL A 126 -4.24 33.66 -13.56
N PRO A 127 -3.76 34.91 -13.38
CA PRO A 127 -4.62 36.00 -12.92
C PRO A 127 -5.78 36.23 -13.90
N TYR A 128 -6.99 36.42 -13.37
CA TYR A 128 -8.17 36.77 -14.16
C TYR A 128 -8.86 37.99 -13.55
N THR A 129 -9.33 38.88 -14.42
CA THR A 129 -10.05 40.11 -14.07
C THR A 129 -11.55 39.88 -14.23
N TYR A 130 -12.32 40.00 -13.14
CA TYR A 130 -13.78 40.02 -13.20
C TYR A 130 -14.24 41.30 -13.91
N MET A 131 -15.00 41.17 -15.00
CA MET A 131 -15.75 42.28 -15.59
C MET A 131 -17.18 42.24 -15.04
N TYR A 132 -17.60 43.32 -14.38
CA TYR A 132 -18.97 43.55 -13.92
C TYR A 132 -19.73 44.43 -14.91
#